data_AF-A0A847JHL3-F1
#
_entry.id   AF-A0A847JHL3-F1
#
_cell.length_a   1.000
_cell.length_b   1.000
_cell.length_c   1.000
_cell.angle_alpha   90.00
_cell.angle_beta   90.00
_cell.angle_gamma   90.00
#
_symmetry.space_group_name_H-M   'P 1'
#
loop_
_entity.id
_entity.type
_entity.pdbx_description
1 polymer ?
#
loop_
_entity_poly.entity_id
_entity_poly.type
_entity_poly.pdbx_seq_one_letter_code
_entity_poly.pdbx_strand_id
1 'polypeptide(L)'
;AFAGLDRIITDRGRGTSIGFKAKVQAPEDRRTGAIFRDVEPEDLVKFGLIPEFIGRLPIIATLEDLDEAALVEILTAPKNALARQYQRLFEMEGVELVFHEDALKAIARKAIERKTGARGLRSIMEGILLETMFELPGLKGVKEIVISPEVVTGNARPLYTYEDEAEDEATSA
;
A
#
# COMPACT_ATOMS: atom_id res chain seq x y z
N ALA A 1 16.54 1.14 0.19
CA ALA A 1 16.56 0.19 1.32
C ALA A 1 17.85 -0.62 1.21
N PHE A 2 18.50 -0.96 2.33
CA PHE A 2 19.80 -1.65 2.40
C PHE A 2 19.69 -3.10 1.89
N ALA A 3 19.68 -3.27 0.57
CA ALA A 3 19.46 -4.56 -0.07
C ALA A 3 20.62 -5.52 0.23
N GLY A 4 20.33 -6.71 0.75
CA GLY A 4 21.33 -7.71 1.11
C GLY A 4 21.85 -7.61 2.55
N LEU A 5 21.46 -6.58 3.31
CA LEU A 5 21.77 -6.50 4.74
C LEU A 5 21.08 -7.63 5.53
N ASP A 6 19.91 -8.05 5.09
CA ASP A 6 19.13 -9.18 5.63
C ASP A 6 19.94 -10.48 5.66
N ARG A 7 20.73 -10.72 4.61
CA ARG A 7 21.61 -11.89 4.53
C ARG A 7 22.74 -11.82 5.56
N ILE A 8 23.38 -10.65 5.70
CA ILE A 8 24.47 -10.44 6.66
C ILE A 8 24.00 -10.68 8.09
N ILE A 9 22.84 -10.13 8.45
CA ILE A 9 22.23 -10.32 9.77
C ILE A 9 21.89 -11.80 10.01
N THR A 10 21.29 -12.46 9.02
CA THR A 10 20.92 -13.88 9.11
C THR A 10 22.15 -14.79 9.25
N ASP A 11 23.22 -14.49 8.49
CA ASP A 11 24.45 -15.27 8.50
C ASP A 11 25.19 -15.13 9.84
N ARG A 12 25.09 -13.98 10.53
CA ARG A 12 25.62 -13.83 11.90
C ARG A 12 24.91 -14.76 12.88
N GLY A 13 23.60 -14.94 12.75
CA GLY A 13 22.82 -15.86 13.59
C GLY A 13 23.08 -17.34 13.29
N ARG A 14 23.55 -17.66 12.08
CA ARG A 14 23.85 -19.02 11.65
C ARG A 14 25.32 -19.37 11.86
N GLY A 15 25.61 -20.03 12.98
CA GLY A 15 26.91 -20.68 13.15
C GLY A 15 27.17 -21.69 12.03
N THR A 16 28.27 -21.53 11.28
CA THR A 16 28.71 -22.47 10.26
C THR A 16 29.21 -23.76 10.90
N SER A 17 28.30 -24.69 11.19
CA SER A 17 28.69 -26.05 11.58
C SER A 17 28.92 -26.89 10.33
N ILE A 18 30.19 -27.15 9.98
CA ILE A 18 30.58 -28.16 9.00
C ILE A 18 30.90 -29.45 9.77
N GLY A 19 30.14 -30.53 9.52
CA GLY A 19 30.41 -31.85 10.11
C GLY A 19 29.16 -32.72 10.27
N PHE A 20 29.34 -34.03 10.42
CA PHE A 20 28.26 -35.04 10.52
C PHE A 20 27.27 -34.84 11.70
N LYS A 21 27.56 -33.93 12.64
CA LYS A 21 26.68 -33.54 13.76
C LYS A 21 26.16 -32.09 13.66
N ALA A 22 26.35 -31.44 12.52
CA ALA A 22 25.88 -30.08 12.28
C ALA A 22 24.35 -30.03 12.30
N LYS A 23 23.77 -29.15 13.12
CA LYS A 23 22.35 -28.81 13.04
C LYS A 23 22.17 -27.88 11.84
N VAL A 24 21.81 -28.46 10.69
CA VAL A 24 21.38 -27.69 9.54
C VAL A 24 20.05 -27.02 9.90
N GLN A 25 20.08 -25.71 10.14
CA GLN A 25 18.86 -24.94 10.33
C GLN A 25 18.22 -24.69 8.96
N ALA A 26 16.90 -24.88 8.89
CA ALA A 26 16.13 -24.56 7.70
C ALA A 26 16.28 -23.06 7.34
N PRO A 27 16.13 -22.69 6.05
CA PRO A 27 16.04 -21.29 5.67
C PRO A 27 14.94 -20.61 6.49
N GLU A 28 15.29 -19.52 7.17
CA GLU A 28 14.34 -18.74 7.96
C GLU A 28 13.35 -18.04 7.04
N ASP A 29 12.06 -18.31 7.25
CA ASP A 29 10.95 -17.70 6.52
C ASP A 29 10.51 -16.35 7.16
N ARG A 30 11.43 -15.70 7.89
CA ARG A 30 11.14 -14.44 8.59
C ARG A 30 11.02 -13.30 7.58
N ARG A 31 10.04 -12.43 7.78
CA ARG A 31 9.91 -11.18 7.02
C ARG A 31 11.14 -10.28 7.23
N THR A 32 11.55 -9.55 6.20
CA THR A 32 12.74 -8.68 6.19
C THR A 32 12.76 -7.70 7.37
N GLY A 33 11.61 -7.08 7.67
CA GLY A 33 11.50 -6.15 8.79
C GLY A 33 11.79 -6.80 10.15
N ALA A 34 11.44 -8.07 10.33
CA ALA A 34 11.74 -8.81 11.56
C ALA A 34 13.24 -9.14 11.67
N ILE A 35 13.90 -9.45 10.56
CA ILE A 35 15.36 -9.66 10.53
C ILE A 35 16.07 -8.35 10.91
N PHE A 36 15.60 -7.22 10.40
CA PHE A 36 16.23 -5.93 10.67
C PHE A 36 16.17 -5.51 12.13
N ARG A 37 15.19 -5.98 12.93
CA ARG A 37 15.12 -5.69 14.37
C ARG A 37 16.37 -6.15 15.13
N ASP A 38 17.03 -7.18 14.63
CA ASP A 38 18.22 -7.76 15.26
C ASP A 38 19.52 -7.10 14.73
N VAL A 39 19.45 -6.03 13.94
CA VAL A 39 20.64 -5.39 13.35
C VAL A 39 21.60 -4.86 14.43
N GLU A 40 22.88 -5.13 14.26
CA GLU A 40 23.95 -4.57 15.10
C GLU A 40 24.93 -3.72 14.26
N PRO A 41 25.71 -2.83 14.90
CA PRO A 41 26.71 -2.02 14.22
C PRO A 41 27.71 -2.83 13.37
N GLU A 42 28.05 -4.05 13.79
CA GLU A 42 28.98 -4.90 13.04
C GLU A 42 28.42 -5.36 11.67
N ASP A 43 27.09 -5.53 11.56
CA ASP A 43 26.46 -5.89 10.29
C ASP A 43 26.56 -4.73 9.29
N LEU A 44 26.42 -3.51 9.80
CA LEU A 44 26.55 -2.28 9.01
C LEU A 44 27.99 -2.08 8.52
N VAL A 45 28.99 -2.45 9.32
CA VAL A 45 30.40 -2.46 8.90
C VAL A 45 30.63 -3.51 7.81
N LYS A 46 30.16 -4.75 8.02
CA LYS A 46 30.25 -5.83 7.01
C LYS A 46 29.51 -5.48 5.72
N PHE A 47 28.43 -4.70 5.81
CA PHE A 47 27.69 -4.18 4.66
C PHE A 47 28.48 -3.11 3.87
N GLY A 48 29.45 -2.45 4.51
CA GLY A 48 30.36 -1.50 3.86
C GLY A 48 30.32 -0.08 4.43
N LEU A 49 29.62 0.17 5.54
CA LEU A 49 29.68 1.47 6.23
C LEU A 49 30.94 1.55 7.12
N ILE A 50 31.56 2.74 7.16
CA ILE A 50 32.77 2.94 7.97
C ILE A 50 32.43 3.10 9.48
N PRO A 51 33.26 2.57 10.40
CA PRO A 51 32.99 2.62 11.85
C PRO A 51 32.79 4.03 12.40
N GLU A 52 33.54 5.02 11.90
CA GLU A 52 33.45 6.42 12.35
C GLU A 52 32.11 7.05 12.00
N PHE A 53 31.48 6.61 10.91
CA PHE A 53 30.17 7.09 10.47
C PHE A 53 29.07 6.45 11.32
N ILE A 54 29.13 5.13 11.55
CA ILE A 54 28.16 4.43 12.40
C ILE A 54 28.25 4.93 13.84
N GLY A 55 29.46 5.21 14.35
CA GLY A 55 29.66 5.76 15.69
C GLY A 55 29.00 7.14 15.92
N ARG A 56 28.67 7.88 14.86
CA ARG A 56 27.91 9.14 14.93
C ARG A 56 26.39 8.95 14.84
N LEU A 57 25.93 7.72 14.64
CA LEU A 57 24.52 7.35 14.55
C LEU A 57 24.17 6.42 15.72
N PRO A 58 24.03 6.96 16.96
CA PRO A 58 23.80 6.16 18.15
C PRO A 58 22.41 5.50 18.21
N ILE A 59 21.49 5.91 17.33
CA ILE A 59 20.11 5.42 17.29
C ILE A 59 19.89 4.72 15.95
N ILE A 60 19.55 3.43 16.01
CA ILE A 60 19.14 2.63 14.85
C ILE A 60 17.64 2.35 15.00
N ALA A 61 16.87 2.72 13.99
CA ALA A 61 15.45 2.44 13.92
C ALA A 61 15.15 1.60 12.66
N THR A 62 14.40 0.53 12.84
CA THR A 62 14.09 -0.44 11.79
C THR A 62 12.63 -0.31 11.40
N LEU A 63 12.35 -0.42 10.10
CA LEU A 63 10.99 -0.39 9.58
C LEU A 63 10.49 -1.80 9.31
N GLU A 64 9.21 -2.01 9.53
CA GLU A 64 8.52 -3.26 9.22
C GLU A 64 8.06 -3.31 7.76
N ASP A 65 7.88 -4.52 7.26
CA ASP A 65 7.29 -4.72 5.94
C ASP A 65 5.81 -4.33 5.97
N LEU A 66 5.38 -3.60 4.94
CA LEU A 66 3.97 -3.23 4.79
C LEU A 66 3.15 -4.46 4.42
N ASP A 67 2.13 -4.75 5.24
CA ASP A 67 1.13 -5.76 4.93
C ASP A 67 -0.15 -5.14 4.32
N GLU A 68 -1.12 -5.99 3.99
CA GLU A 68 -2.38 -5.56 3.36
C GLU A 68 -3.12 -4.56 4.26
N ALA A 69 -3.17 -4.82 5.56
CA ALA A 69 -3.85 -3.95 6.52
C ALA A 69 -3.20 -2.57 6.61
N ALA A 70 -1.86 -2.52 6.70
CA ALA A 70 -1.11 -1.27 6.71
C ALA A 70 -1.32 -0.46 5.42
N LEU A 71 -1.41 -1.12 4.27
CA LEU A 71 -1.68 -0.43 3.00
C LEU A 71 -3.11 0.13 2.93
N VAL A 72 -4.10 -0.61 3.43
CA VAL A 72 -5.49 -0.11 3.54
C VAL A 72 -5.56 1.08 4.50
N GLU A 73 -4.84 1.02 5.61
CA GLU A 73 -4.73 2.14 6.55
C GLU A 73 -4.12 3.37 5.86
N ILE A 74 -3.02 3.21 5.11
CA ILE A 74 -2.39 4.29 4.33
C ILE A 74 -3.37 4.89 3.30
N LEU A 75 -4.24 4.07 2.70
CA LEU A 75 -5.25 4.52 1.73
C LEU A 75 -6.36 5.37 2.35
N THR A 76 -6.63 5.24 3.66
CA THR A 76 -7.87 5.76 4.27
C THR A 76 -7.69 6.64 5.51
N ALA A 77 -6.76 6.28 6.41
CA ALA A 77 -6.65 6.88 7.73
C ALA A 77 -5.89 8.22 7.77
N PRO A 78 -4.75 8.40 7.08
CA PRO A 78 -4.04 9.67 7.09
C PRO A 78 -4.92 10.84 6.61
N LYS A 79 -4.68 12.03 7.18
CA LYS A 79 -5.39 13.26 6.75
C LYS A 79 -5.28 13.49 5.24
N ASN A 80 -4.12 13.17 4.67
CA ASN A 80 -3.83 13.29 3.24
C ASN A 80 -3.85 11.92 2.53
N ALA A 81 -4.70 10.99 2.96
CA ALA A 81 -4.79 9.67 2.34
C ALA A 81 -5.29 9.73 0.89
N LEU A 82 -4.88 8.78 0.06
CA LEU A 82 -5.21 8.77 -1.38
C LEU A 82 -6.72 8.69 -1.63
N ALA A 83 -7.46 7.86 -0.89
CA ALA A 83 -8.92 7.78 -1.06
C ALA A 83 -9.58 9.15 -0.83
N ARG A 84 -9.19 9.86 0.24
CA ARG A 84 -9.68 11.22 0.55
C ARG A 84 -9.33 12.24 -0.53
N GLN A 85 -8.15 12.14 -1.12
CA GLN A 85 -7.73 13.02 -2.22
C GLN A 85 -8.65 12.87 -3.44
N TYR A 86 -8.95 11.63 -3.85
CA TYR A 86 -9.85 11.38 -4.99
C TYR A 86 -11.31 11.69 -4.65
N GLN A 87 -11.75 11.38 -3.44
CA GLN A 87 -13.08 11.76 -2.97
C GLN A 87 -13.29 13.27 -3.09
N ARG A 88 -12.32 14.06 -2.62
CA ARG A 88 -12.39 15.51 -2.73
C ARG A 88 -12.35 15.99 -4.17
N LEU A 89 -11.60 15.32 -5.04
CA LEU A 89 -11.54 15.66 -6.47
C LEU A 89 -12.89 15.46 -7.16
N PHE A 90 -13.58 14.36 -6.87
CA PHE A 90 -14.92 14.08 -7.41
C PHE A 90 -15.97 15.03 -6.80
N GLU A 91 -15.85 15.34 -5.50
CA GLU A 91 -16.75 16.28 -4.81
C GLU A 91 -16.68 17.69 -5.44
N MET A 92 -15.52 18.09 -5.98
CA MET A 92 -15.39 19.37 -6.71
C MET A 92 -16.20 19.39 -8.01
N GLU A 93 -16.51 18.23 -8.59
CA GLU A 93 -17.40 18.06 -9.75
C GLU A 93 -18.85 17.75 -9.32
N GLY A 94 -19.15 17.83 -8.02
CA GLY A 94 -20.49 17.57 -7.47
C GLY A 94 -20.85 16.10 -7.34
N VAL A 95 -19.89 15.18 -7.43
CA VAL A 95 -20.12 13.72 -7.37
C VAL A 95 -19.45 13.12 -6.13
N GLU A 96 -20.17 12.25 -5.42
CA GLU A 96 -19.63 11.47 -4.32
C GLU A 96 -18.88 10.23 -4.84
N LEU A 97 -17.66 9.99 -4.35
CA LEU A 97 -16.88 8.79 -4.68
C LEU A 97 -16.81 7.87 -3.45
N VAL A 98 -17.33 6.65 -3.61
CA VAL A 98 -17.34 5.65 -2.54
C VAL A 98 -16.48 4.47 -2.92
N PHE A 99 -15.56 4.08 -2.03
CA PHE A 99 -14.78 2.85 -2.18
C PHE A 99 -15.36 1.79 -1.26
N HIS A 100 -15.74 0.64 -1.82
CA HIS A 100 -16.06 -0.52 -1.01
C HIS A 100 -14.82 -0.98 -0.23
N GLU A 101 -15.01 -1.48 1.00
CA GLU A 101 -13.89 -1.94 1.83
C GLU A 101 -13.05 -3.01 1.11
N ASP A 102 -13.72 -3.93 0.41
CA ASP A 102 -13.06 -4.96 -0.37
C ASP A 102 -12.32 -4.43 -1.61
N ALA A 103 -12.74 -3.29 -2.15
CA ALA A 103 -11.99 -2.62 -3.21
C ALA A 103 -10.66 -2.08 -2.69
N LEU A 104 -10.65 -1.49 -1.48
CA LEU A 104 -9.41 -1.02 -0.83
C LEU A 104 -8.45 -2.18 -0.55
N LYS A 105 -8.97 -3.31 -0.06
CA LYS A 105 -8.20 -4.55 0.13
C LYS A 105 -7.64 -5.06 -1.20
N ALA A 106 -8.44 -5.08 -2.26
CA ALA A 106 -7.98 -5.50 -3.58
C ALA A 106 -6.86 -4.59 -4.13
N ILE A 107 -6.96 -3.28 -3.91
CA ILE A 107 -5.91 -2.31 -4.29
C ILE A 107 -4.62 -2.60 -3.52
N ALA A 108 -4.72 -2.83 -2.21
CA ALA A 108 -3.58 -3.16 -1.34
C ALA A 108 -2.89 -4.46 -1.79
N ARG A 109 -3.64 -5.54 -2.07
CA ARG A 109 -3.09 -6.80 -2.61
C ARG A 109 -2.34 -6.59 -3.91
N LYS A 110 -2.95 -5.84 -4.84
CA LYS A 110 -2.34 -5.52 -6.14
C LYS A 110 -1.02 -4.74 -5.99
N ALA A 111 -0.90 -3.90 -4.97
CA ALA A 111 0.35 -3.18 -4.66
C ALA A 111 1.44 -4.10 -4.09
N ILE A 112 1.06 -5.07 -3.25
CA ILE A 112 1.96 -6.10 -2.71
C ILE A 112 2.49 -6.99 -3.84
N GLU A 113 1.60 -7.49 -4.71
CA GLU A 113 1.95 -8.33 -5.85
C GLU A 113 2.94 -7.65 -6.80
N ARG A 114 2.76 -6.35 -7.03
CA ARG A 114 3.66 -5.52 -7.84
C ARG A 114 4.99 -5.20 -7.17
N LYS A 115 5.20 -5.56 -5.90
CA LYS A 115 6.40 -5.28 -5.09
C LYS A 115 6.75 -3.78 -5.04
N THR A 116 5.76 -2.91 -5.15
CA THR A 116 5.92 -1.45 -5.12
C THR A 116 5.56 -0.85 -3.76
N GLY A 117 4.85 -1.61 -2.90
CA GLY A 117 4.40 -1.16 -1.59
C GLY A 117 3.52 0.09 -1.67
N ALA A 118 3.58 0.96 -0.65
CA ALA A 118 2.77 2.18 -0.60
C ALA A 118 2.99 3.13 -1.78
N ARG A 119 4.18 3.11 -2.41
CA ARG A 119 4.50 3.97 -3.57
C ARG A 119 3.67 3.61 -4.80
N GLY A 120 3.27 2.35 -4.94
CA GLY A 120 2.47 1.87 -6.07
C GLY A 120 0.99 2.20 -5.96
N LEU A 121 0.49 2.54 -4.77
CA LEU A 121 -0.93 2.75 -4.52
C LEU A 121 -1.52 3.86 -5.41
N ARG A 122 -0.80 4.97 -5.59
CA ARG A 122 -1.25 6.09 -6.45
C ARG A 122 -1.42 5.64 -7.90
N SER A 123 -0.44 4.96 -8.48
CA SER A 123 -0.53 4.50 -9.87
C SER A 123 -1.66 3.49 -10.08
N ILE A 124 -1.94 2.64 -9.08
CA ILE A 124 -3.07 1.70 -9.14
C ILE A 124 -4.40 2.47 -9.10
N MET A 125 -4.55 3.42 -8.19
CA MET A 125 -5.73 4.29 -8.09
C MET A 125 -5.98 5.08 -9.37
N GLU A 126 -4.95 5.73 -9.91
CA GLU A 126 -5.03 6.46 -11.18
C GLU A 126 -5.49 5.56 -12.31
N GLY A 127 -4.93 4.36 -12.43
CA GLY A 127 -5.34 3.41 -13.46
C GLY A 127 -6.80 2.96 -13.36
N ILE A 128 -7.34 2.88 -12.14
CA ILE A 128 -8.76 2.50 -11.90
C ILE A 128 -9.69 3.67 -12.23
N LEU A 129 -9.31 4.89 -11.85
CA LEU A 129 -10.18 6.06 -11.92
C LEU A 129 -10.03 6.85 -13.22
N LEU A 130 -9.03 6.56 -14.07
CA LEU A 130 -8.71 7.36 -15.25
C LEU A 130 -9.91 7.52 -16.21
N GLU A 131 -10.56 6.41 -16.56
CA GLU A 131 -11.72 6.41 -17.47
C GLU A 131 -12.88 7.18 -16.85
N THR A 132 -13.18 6.92 -15.58
CA THR A 132 -14.23 7.62 -14.84
C THR A 132 -13.98 9.12 -14.76
N MET A 133 -12.77 9.56 -14.42
CA MET A 133 -12.42 10.99 -14.36
C MET A 133 -12.47 11.67 -15.73
N PHE A 134 -12.19 10.94 -16.82
CA PHE A 134 -12.30 11.46 -18.18
C PHE A 134 -13.76 11.66 -18.59
N GLU A 135 -14.64 10.73 -18.23
CA GLU A 135 -16.06 10.79 -18.54
C GLU A 135 -16.83 11.76 -17.63
N LEU A 136 -16.36 11.96 -16.39
CA LEU A 136 -17.04 12.71 -15.33
C LEU A 136 -17.61 14.06 -15.78
N PRO A 137 -16.86 14.95 -16.48
CA PRO A 137 -17.39 16.26 -16.88
C PRO A 137 -18.54 16.19 -17.90
N GLY A 138 -18.68 15.06 -18.59
CA GLY A 138 -19.75 14.83 -19.57
C GLY A 138 -20.98 14.13 -18.99
N LEU A 139 -20.90 13.59 -17.77
CA LEU A 139 -21.99 12.89 -17.11
C LEU A 139 -22.96 13.90 -16.48
N LYS A 140 -24.25 13.76 -16.78
CA LYS A 140 -25.31 14.59 -16.20
C LYS A 140 -26.12 13.78 -15.19
N GLY A 141 -26.43 14.40 -14.05
CA GLY A 141 -27.28 13.82 -13.01
C GLY A 141 -26.66 12.70 -12.19
N VAL A 142 -25.35 12.43 -12.34
CA VAL A 142 -24.65 11.46 -11.48
C VAL A 142 -24.42 12.09 -10.12
N LYS A 143 -24.84 11.40 -9.06
CA LYS A 143 -24.66 11.82 -7.67
C LYS A 143 -23.54 11.06 -6.97
N GLU A 144 -23.44 9.77 -7.25
CA GLU A 144 -22.51 8.87 -6.56
C GLU A 144 -21.89 7.88 -7.54
N ILE A 145 -20.61 7.60 -7.34
CA ILE A 145 -19.86 6.57 -8.04
C ILE A 145 -19.25 5.62 -7.02
N VAL A 146 -19.56 4.33 -7.16
CA VAL A 146 -19.10 3.28 -6.25
C VAL A 146 -18.06 2.39 -6.93
N ILE A 147 -16.89 2.25 -6.30
CA ILE A 147 -15.80 1.37 -6.72
C ILE A 147 -15.87 0.05 -5.94
N SER A 148 -16.17 -1.03 -6.65
CA SER A 148 -16.22 -2.40 -6.14
C SER A 148 -14.90 -3.15 -6.37
N PRO A 149 -14.65 -4.29 -5.71
CA PRO A 149 -13.42 -5.07 -5.92
C PRO A 149 -13.27 -5.57 -7.37
N GLU A 150 -14.36 -5.84 -8.07
CA GLU A 150 -14.34 -6.28 -9.47
C GLU A 150 -13.74 -5.22 -10.40
N VAL A 151 -14.03 -3.94 -10.13
CA VAL A 151 -13.46 -2.79 -10.86
C VAL A 151 -11.94 -2.76 -10.70
N VAL A 152 -11.44 -3.00 -9.49
CA VAL A 152 -9.98 -3.05 -9.21
C VAL A 152 -9.29 -4.16 -10.00
N THR A 153 -9.98 -5.29 -10.16
CA THR A 153 -9.48 -6.43 -10.95
C THR A 153 -9.66 -6.27 -12.46
N GLY A 154 -10.42 -5.26 -12.91
CA GLY A 154 -10.71 -5.01 -14.32
C GLY A 154 -11.85 -5.86 -14.90
N ASN A 155 -12.66 -6.49 -14.04
CA ASN A 155 -13.73 -7.40 -14.43
C ASN A 155 -15.11 -6.71 -14.50
N ALA A 156 -15.22 -5.47 -14.04
CA ALA A 156 -16.45 -4.68 -14.05
C ALA A 156 -16.15 -3.19 -14.23
N ARG A 157 -17.20 -2.41 -14.55
CA ARG A 157 -17.18 -0.95 -14.54
C ARG A 157 -17.67 -0.41 -13.19
N PRO A 158 -17.29 0.81 -12.79
CA PRO A 158 -17.87 1.48 -11.63
C PRO A 158 -19.40 1.54 -11.70
N LEU A 159 -20.05 1.51 -10.55
CA LEU A 159 -21.49 1.73 -10.44
C LEU A 159 -21.77 3.23 -10.36
N TYR A 160 -22.72 3.72 -11.15
CA TYR A 160 -23.13 5.12 -11.17
C TYR A 160 -24.56 5.22 -10.66
N THR A 161 -24.78 6.03 -9.63
CA THR A 161 -26.09 6.35 -9.08
C THR A 161 -26.49 7.75 -9.56
N TYR A 162 -27.69 7.87 -10.11
CA TYR A 162 -28.24 9.13 -10.63
C TYR A 162 -29.27 9.71 -9.66
N GLU A 163 -29.47 11.03 -9.65
CA GLU A 163 -30.61 11.63 -8.96
C GLU A 163 -31.92 11.31 -9.68
N ASP A 164 -32.90 10.81 -8.95
CA ASP A 164 -34.28 10.69 -9.42
C ASP A 164 -34.89 12.09 -9.50
N GLU A 165 -35.21 12.57 -10.71
CA GLU A 165 -35.93 13.85 -10.94
C GLU A 165 -37.38 13.87 -10.38
N ALA A 166 -37.79 12.88 -9.58
CA ALA A 166 -39.18 12.69 -9.15
C ALA A 166 -39.61 13.49 -7.90
N GLU A 167 -38.69 14.12 -7.15
CA GLU A 167 -39.05 14.82 -5.89
C GLU A 167 -39.35 16.33 -6.03
N ASP A 168 -39.00 16.98 -7.14
CA ASP A 168 -39.19 18.44 -7.28
C ASP A 168 -40.59 18.86 -7.81
N GLU A 169 -41.34 17.98 -8.48
CA GLU A 169 -42.71 18.29 -8.94
C GLU A 169 -43.78 18.16 -7.84
N ALA A 170 -43.50 17.46 -6.73
CA ALA A 170 -44.48 17.27 -5.65
C ALA A 170 -44.53 18.42 -4.64
N THR A 171 -43.53 19.30 -4.62
CA THR A 171 -43.43 20.40 -3.65
C THR A 171 -43.87 21.75 -4.23
N SER A 172 -44.26 21.78 -5.50
CA SER A 172 -44.65 23.00 -6.24
C SER A 172 -46.09 22.97 -6.79
N ALA A 173 -46.92 21.98 -6.40
CA ALA A 173 -48.33 21.87 -6.76
C ALA A 173 -49.28 22.15 -5.59
#